data_AF-K1U7Q7-F1
#
_entry.id   AF-K1U7Q7-F1
#
_cell.length_a   1.000
_cell.length_b   1.000
_cell.length_c   1.000
_cell.angle_alpha   90.00
_cell.angle_beta   90.00
_cell.angle_gamma   90.00
#
_symmetry.space_group_name_H-M   'P 1'
#
loop_
_entity.id
_entity.type
_entity.pdbx_description
1 polymer ?
#
loop_
_entity_poly.entity_id
_entity_poly.type
_entity_poly.pdbx_seq_one_letter_code
_entity_poly.pdbx_strand_id
1 'polypeptide(L)'
;MWKQGWARDTLVRSSSSSGGVAQAIERAFVRTGGIVCSCAFEKGTFGFMFAESEKEVEKFKGSKYVKSNPSGIYKKIKEYLIAGRKVLFVGLPCQVEAVKCYVGEKHDNSLYTVDLICHGSPSPKVLDMFLAQYDIDTPKLSDIQFRNKNNFAVREGTSYIVQKG
;
A
#
# COMPACT_ATOMS: atom_id res chain seq x y z
N MET A 1 -13.66 -19.81 16.26
CA MET A 1 -14.43 -18.57 16.47
C MET A 1 -14.06 -17.58 15.38
N TRP A 2 -15.01 -17.15 14.55
CA TRP A 2 -14.75 -16.17 13.48
C TRP A 2 -14.61 -14.78 14.10
N LYS A 3 -13.54 -14.06 13.74
CA LYS A 3 -13.27 -12.70 14.22
C LYS A 3 -13.24 -11.76 13.03
N GLN A 4 -13.90 -10.62 13.19
CA GLN A 4 -13.85 -9.50 12.25
C GLN A 4 -13.59 -8.22 13.05
N GLY A 5 -12.93 -7.25 12.44
CA GLY A 5 -12.55 -6.02 13.11
C GLY A 5 -12.33 -4.86 12.15
N TRP A 6 -12.38 -3.65 12.69
CA TRP A 6 -12.13 -2.41 11.98
C TRP A 6 -11.45 -1.41 12.93
N ALA A 7 -10.83 -0.38 12.37
CA ALA A 7 -10.22 0.70 13.13
C ALA A 7 -11.28 1.40 14.00
N ARG A 8 -10.96 1.58 15.29
CA ARG A 8 -11.82 2.32 16.23
C ARG A 8 -11.85 3.81 15.92
N ASP A 9 -10.75 4.35 15.42
CA ASP A 9 -10.65 5.74 14.96
C ASP A 9 -11.54 5.95 13.72
N THR A 10 -12.54 6.82 13.86
CA THR A 10 -13.55 7.08 12.83
C THR A 10 -12.96 7.77 11.60
N LEU A 11 -11.91 8.59 11.76
CA LEU A 11 -11.25 9.28 10.65
C LEU A 11 -10.41 8.29 9.81
N VAL A 12 -9.72 7.36 10.47
CA VAL A 12 -9.04 6.24 9.79
C VAL A 12 -10.05 5.39 9.03
N ARG A 13 -11.14 5.01 9.69
CA ARG A 13 -12.16 4.15 9.10
C ARG A 13 -12.88 4.82 7.94
N SER A 14 -13.22 6.11 8.03
CA SER A 14 -13.94 6.82 6.96
C SER A 14 -13.08 6.98 5.71
N SER A 15 -11.80 7.35 5.88
CA SER A 15 -10.86 7.59 4.77
C SER A 15 -10.23 6.32 4.16
N SER A 16 -10.48 5.14 4.73
CA SER A 16 -9.98 3.86 4.22
C SER A 16 -10.94 3.18 3.23
N SER A 17 -10.40 2.36 2.32
CA SER A 17 -11.20 1.57 1.35
C SER A 17 -12.09 0.50 1.99
N SER A 18 -11.80 0.08 3.23
CA SER A 18 -12.56 -0.91 4.00
C SER A 18 -12.59 -0.50 5.49
N GLY A 19 -12.30 -1.42 6.42
CA GLY A 19 -12.29 -1.20 7.87
C GLY A 19 -11.10 -0.40 8.41
N GLY A 20 -10.09 -0.07 7.59
CA GLY A 20 -8.92 0.75 8.00
C GLY A 20 -7.91 0.05 8.90
N VAL A 21 -7.92 -1.30 8.94
CA VAL A 21 -7.06 -2.08 9.83
C VAL A 21 -5.58 -1.93 9.49
N ALA A 22 -5.19 -2.04 8.21
CA ALA A 22 -3.80 -1.86 7.79
C ALA A 22 -3.26 -0.50 8.26
N GLN A 23 -4.00 0.57 8.00
CA GLN A 23 -3.60 1.91 8.40
C GLN A 23 -3.52 2.08 9.93
N ALA A 24 -4.42 1.46 10.69
CA ALA A 24 -4.36 1.49 12.15
C ALA A 24 -3.12 0.77 12.69
N ILE A 25 -2.74 -0.36 12.09
CA ILE A 25 -1.51 -1.09 12.42
C ILE A 25 -0.29 -0.24 12.06
N GLU A 26 -0.24 0.33 10.86
CA GLU A 26 0.87 1.17 10.39
C GLU A 26 1.07 2.39 11.30
N ARG A 27 0.01 3.11 11.67
CA ARG A 27 0.06 4.23 12.62
C ARG A 27 0.55 3.79 14.00
N ALA A 28 0.04 2.66 14.51
CA ALA A 28 0.49 2.12 15.78
C ALA A 28 1.98 1.75 15.74
N PHE A 29 2.46 1.20 14.63
CA PHE A 29 3.85 0.77 14.47
C PHE A 29 4.82 1.95 14.49
N VAL A 30 4.56 3.01 13.70
CA VAL A 30 5.42 4.21 13.69
C VAL A 30 5.46 4.94 15.03
N ARG A 31 4.37 4.91 15.82
CA ARG A 31 4.35 5.45 17.20
C ARG A 31 5.33 4.78 18.14
N THR A 32 5.75 3.55 17.85
CA THR A 32 6.78 2.83 18.63
C THR A 32 8.21 3.18 18.21
N GLY A 33 8.40 4.09 17.25
CA GLY A 33 9.71 4.43 16.65
C GLY A 33 10.14 3.47 15.54
N GLY A 34 9.24 2.56 15.12
CA GLY A 34 9.45 1.64 14.01
C GLY A 34 9.25 2.30 12.64
N ILE A 35 9.66 1.59 11.59
CA ILE A 35 9.54 2.03 10.20
C ILE A 35 8.48 1.19 9.50
N VAL A 36 7.56 1.82 8.78
CA VAL A 36 6.60 1.13 7.92
C VAL A 36 7.08 1.17 6.47
N CYS A 37 7.04 0.05 5.77
CA CYS A 37 7.20 -0.05 4.33
C CYS A 37 5.90 -0.58 3.70
N SER A 38 5.25 0.23 2.88
CA SER A 38 3.93 -0.08 2.29
C SER A 38 3.78 0.58 0.92
N CYS A 39 2.74 0.19 0.19
CA CYS A 39 2.53 0.61 -1.19
C CYS A 39 1.90 2.00 -1.28
N ALA A 40 2.49 2.88 -2.09
CA ALA A 40 2.01 4.23 -2.40
C ALA A 40 1.95 4.44 -3.91
N PHE A 41 1.16 5.43 -4.33
CA PHE A 41 1.15 5.93 -5.70
C PHE A 41 1.90 7.25 -5.75
N GLU A 42 2.91 7.36 -6.60
CA GLU A 42 3.66 8.60 -6.81
C GLU A 42 4.08 8.71 -8.28
N LYS A 43 3.74 9.84 -8.90
CA LYS A 43 4.14 10.19 -10.29
C LYS A 43 3.84 9.05 -11.28
N GLY A 44 2.65 8.49 -11.20
CA GLY A 44 2.20 7.39 -12.07
C GLY A 44 2.70 6.00 -11.69
N THR A 45 3.52 5.86 -10.64
CA THR A 45 4.10 4.57 -10.25
C THR A 45 3.51 4.08 -8.93
N PHE A 46 3.09 2.81 -8.92
CA PHE A 46 2.78 2.08 -7.69
C PHE A 46 4.07 1.48 -7.14
N GLY A 47 4.62 2.06 -6.08
CA GLY A 47 5.89 1.66 -5.49
C GLY A 47 5.78 1.48 -3.99
N PHE A 48 6.80 0.91 -3.38
CA PHE A 48 6.92 0.84 -1.93
C PHE A 48 7.71 2.02 -1.39
N MET A 49 7.21 2.64 -0.32
CA MET A 49 7.91 3.72 0.37
C MET A 49 7.97 3.46 1.86
N PHE A 50 8.82 4.23 2.55
CA PHE A 50 8.99 4.16 3.99
C PHE A 50 8.26 5.30 4.71
N ALA A 51 7.77 5.06 5.91
CA ALA A 51 7.21 6.05 6.82
C ALA A 51 7.74 5.83 8.24
N GLU A 52 8.11 6.91 8.92
CA GLU A 52 8.56 6.92 10.32
C GLU A 52 7.64 7.80 11.20
N SER A 53 6.60 8.39 10.61
CA SER A 53 5.61 9.20 11.30
C SER A 53 4.18 8.89 10.83
N GLU A 54 3.19 9.20 11.67
CA GLU A 54 1.79 8.99 11.32
C GLU A 54 1.36 9.80 10.08
N LYS A 55 1.91 11.00 9.91
CA LYS A 55 1.63 11.85 8.75
C LYS A 55 2.09 11.19 7.46
N GLU A 56 3.23 10.51 7.47
CA GLU A 56 3.74 9.82 6.30
C GLU A 56 2.97 8.54 5.98
N VAL A 57 2.40 7.86 6.98
CA VAL A 57 1.56 6.67 6.77
C VAL A 57 0.33 6.99 5.90
N GLU A 58 -0.15 8.24 5.91
CA GLU A 58 -1.29 8.68 5.11
C GLU A 58 -1.13 8.40 3.61
N LYS A 59 0.10 8.38 3.08
CA LYS A 59 0.36 8.09 1.65
C LYS A 59 0.07 6.64 1.25
N PHE A 60 -0.01 5.73 2.21
CA PHE A 60 -0.31 4.31 1.96
C PHE A 60 -1.81 4.02 1.84
N LYS A 61 -2.67 4.98 2.21
CA LYS A 61 -4.13 4.83 2.22
C LYS A 61 -4.71 4.43 0.88
N GLY A 62 -5.72 3.59 0.95
CA GLY A 62 -6.51 3.18 -0.21
C GLY A 62 -5.95 1.94 -0.90
N SER A 63 -6.85 1.15 -1.47
CA SER A 63 -6.51 -0.07 -2.21
C SER A 63 -5.93 0.27 -3.58
N LYS A 64 -4.81 -0.39 -3.92
CA LYS A 64 -4.15 -0.30 -5.23
C LYS A 64 -4.39 -1.61 -5.97
N TYR A 65 -5.12 -1.56 -7.09
CA TYR A 65 -5.41 -2.76 -7.89
C TYR A 65 -4.56 -2.79 -9.16
N VAL A 66 -3.27 -2.52 -8.99
CA VAL A 66 -2.25 -2.55 -10.04
C VAL A 66 -0.98 -3.14 -9.42
N LYS A 67 -0.18 -3.89 -10.20
CA LYS A 67 1.10 -4.42 -9.73
C LYS A 67 2.01 -3.29 -9.25
N SER A 68 2.50 -3.40 -8.02
CA SER A 68 3.51 -2.49 -7.47
C SER A 68 4.93 -2.95 -7.80
N ASN A 69 5.83 -1.99 -8.00
CA ASN A 69 7.24 -2.20 -8.28
C ASN A 69 8.05 -2.36 -6.96
N PRO A 70 8.61 -3.54 -6.68
CA PRO A 70 9.40 -3.78 -5.47
C PRO A 70 10.90 -3.47 -5.63
N SER A 71 11.31 -2.84 -6.74
CA SER A 71 12.73 -2.62 -7.03
C SER A 71 13.46 -1.92 -5.88
N GLY A 72 14.55 -2.51 -5.43
CA GLY A 72 15.41 -1.99 -4.36
C GLY A 72 14.86 -2.09 -2.94
N ILE A 73 13.57 -2.38 -2.72
CA ILE A 73 12.99 -2.24 -1.38
C ILE A 73 13.42 -3.33 -0.40
N TYR A 74 13.66 -4.57 -0.87
CA TYR A 74 14.12 -5.65 0.01
C TYR A 74 15.52 -5.40 0.53
N LYS A 75 16.39 -4.82 -0.32
CA LYS A 75 17.73 -4.36 0.08
C LYS A 75 17.61 -3.29 1.16
N LYS A 76 16.76 -2.29 0.96
CA LYS A 76 16.62 -1.18 1.90
C LYS A 76 16.04 -1.62 3.24
N ILE A 77 15.07 -2.54 3.23
CA ILE A 77 14.53 -3.16 4.46
C ILE A 77 15.65 -3.87 5.22
N LYS A 78 16.48 -4.67 4.54
CA LYS A 78 17.61 -5.37 5.16
C LYS A 78 18.62 -4.42 5.80
N GLU A 79 18.92 -3.29 5.14
CA GLU A 79 19.79 -2.24 5.70
C GLU A 79 19.23 -1.68 7.02
N TYR A 80 17.93 -1.38 7.08
CA TYR A 80 17.28 -0.92 8.32
C TYR A 80 17.35 -1.96 9.44
N LEU A 81 17.10 -3.23 9.11
CA LEU A 81 17.16 -4.32 10.08
C LEU A 81 18.58 -4.52 10.62
N ILE A 82 19.60 -4.45 9.77
CA ILE A 82 21.01 -4.52 10.18
C ILE A 82 21.38 -3.36 11.11
N ALA A 83 20.82 -2.17 10.88
CA ALA A 83 20.97 -1.01 11.75
C ALA A 83 20.16 -1.10 13.06
N GLY A 84 19.55 -2.26 13.37
CA GLY A 84 18.78 -2.48 14.60
C GLY A 84 17.40 -1.81 14.60
N ARG A 85 16.91 -1.35 13.44
CA ARG A 85 15.57 -0.76 13.32
C ARG A 85 14.52 -1.86 13.17
N LYS A 86 13.33 -1.63 13.73
CA LYS A 86 12.14 -2.46 13.50
C LYS A 86 11.43 -2.01 12.23
N VAL A 87 11.08 -2.95 11.36
CA VAL A 87 10.41 -2.67 10.09
C VAL A 87 9.12 -3.48 9.99
N LEU A 88 8.01 -2.80 9.68
CA LEU A 88 6.75 -3.42 9.27
C LEU A 88 6.62 -3.34 7.75
N PHE A 89 6.56 -4.48 7.07
CA PHE A 89 6.26 -4.57 5.65
C PHE A 89 4.80 -4.96 5.42
N VAL A 90 4.05 -4.12 4.72
CA VAL A 90 2.65 -4.38 4.35
C VAL A 90 2.56 -4.56 2.84
N GLY A 91 2.16 -5.75 2.39
CA GLY A 91 2.17 -6.08 0.97
C GLY A 91 1.29 -7.27 0.61
N LEU A 92 1.37 -7.71 -0.64
CA LEU A 92 0.69 -8.93 -1.09
C LEU A 92 1.46 -10.17 -0.60
N PRO A 93 0.82 -11.35 -0.47
CA PRO A 93 1.47 -12.56 0.08
C PRO A 93 2.77 -12.93 -0.64
N CYS A 94 2.78 -12.83 -1.98
CA CYS A 94 3.99 -13.10 -2.77
C CYS A 94 5.13 -12.09 -2.51
N GLN A 95 4.80 -10.84 -2.17
CA GLN A 95 5.79 -9.82 -1.84
C GLN A 95 6.31 -9.97 -0.42
N VAL A 96 5.44 -10.41 0.50
CA VAL A 96 5.80 -10.75 1.88
C VAL A 96 6.77 -11.93 1.90
N GLU A 97 6.48 -12.98 1.14
CA GLU A 97 7.40 -14.11 1.05
C GLU A 97 8.76 -13.68 0.46
N ALA A 98 8.74 -12.88 -0.60
CA ALA A 98 9.97 -12.37 -1.20
C ALA A 98 10.85 -11.55 -0.23
N VAL A 99 10.27 -10.70 0.63
CA VAL A 99 11.07 -9.95 1.62
C VAL A 99 11.66 -10.88 2.67
N LYS A 100 10.89 -11.88 3.15
CA LYS A 100 11.38 -12.85 4.13
C LYS A 100 12.56 -13.65 3.58
N CYS A 101 12.43 -14.20 2.37
CA CYS A 101 13.52 -14.92 1.71
C CYS A 101 14.76 -14.06 1.52
N TYR A 102 14.60 -12.80 1.13
CA TYR A 102 15.72 -11.89 0.86
C TYR A 102 16.45 -11.44 2.15
N VAL A 103 15.69 -11.13 3.19
CA VAL A 103 16.21 -10.70 4.49
C VAL A 103 16.95 -11.86 5.17
N GLY A 104 16.35 -13.04 5.16
CA GLY A 104 16.86 -14.27 5.79
C GLY A 104 16.67 -14.27 7.31
N GLU A 105 16.71 -15.47 7.91
CA GLU A 105 16.35 -15.72 9.31
C GLU A 105 17.16 -14.89 10.32
N LYS A 106 18.43 -14.59 10.02
CA LYS A 106 19.33 -13.84 10.91
C LYS A 106 18.79 -12.45 11.30
N HIS A 107 17.97 -11.84 10.44
CA HIS A 107 17.46 -10.48 10.65
C HIS A 107 15.93 -10.44 10.82
N ASP A 108 15.28 -11.61 10.94
CA ASP A 108 13.82 -11.72 10.97
C ASP A 108 13.19 -11.23 12.28
N ASN A 109 13.94 -11.25 13.39
CA ASN A 109 13.45 -10.84 14.72
C ASN A 109 12.96 -9.38 14.82
N SER A 110 13.31 -8.53 13.84
CA SER A 110 12.87 -7.13 13.76
C SER A 110 12.03 -6.83 12.51
N LEU A 111 11.71 -7.84 11.71
CA LEU A 111 10.83 -7.76 10.56
C LEU A 111 9.42 -8.21 10.97
N TYR A 112 8.45 -7.33 10.73
CA TYR A 112 7.03 -7.61 10.91
C TYR A 112 6.38 -7.57 9.55
N THR A 113 5.40 -8.44 9.28
CA THR A 113 4.74 -8.50 7.97
C THR A 113 3.22 -8.54 8.09
N VAL A 114 2.53 -7.89 7.16
CA VAL A 114 1.08 -7.99 6.99
C VAL A 114 0.76 -8.34 5.54
N ASP A 115 0.03 -9.43 5.37
CA ASP A 115 -0.42 -9.93 4.07
C ASP A 115 -1.80 -9.36 3.76
N LEU A 116 -1.91 -8.64 2.65
CA LEU A 116 -3.19 -8.18 2.12
C LEU A 116 -3.80 -9.27 1.23
N ILE A 117 -5.07 -9.62 1.46
CA ILE A 117 -5.80 -10.57 0.62
C ILE A 117 -5.75 -10.10 -0.84
N CYS A 118 -5.34 -11.00 -1.74
CA CYS A 118 -5.11 -10.70 -3.14
C CYS A 118 -5.83 -11.71 -4.03
N HIS A 119 -6.45 -11.22 -5.11
CA HIS A 119 -7.05 -12.03 -6.18
C HIS A 119 -6.31 -11.85 -7.52
N GLY A 120 -5.04 -11.43 -7.45
CA GLY A 120 -4.26 -10.99 -8.61
C GLY A 120 -4.32 -9.48 -8.82
N SER A 121 -3.32 -8.95 -9.52
CA SER A 121 -3.23 -7.55 -9.89
C SER A 121 -2.80 -7.41 -11.36
N PRO A 122 -3.47 -6.56 -12.15
CA PRO A 122 -3.14 -6.33 -13.55
C PRO A 122 -1.82 -5.57 -13.70
N SER A 123 -1.26 -5.63 -14.91
CA SER A 123 -0.10 -4.84 -15.31
C SER A 123 -0.42 -3.33 -15.27
N PRO A 124 0.52 -2.45 -14.89
CA PRO A 124 0.36 -1.01 -15.00
C PRO A 124 -0.05 -0.56 -16.40
N LYS A 125 0.42 -1.24 -17.45
CA LYS A 125 0.05 -0.97 -18.84
C LYS A 125 -1.46 -1.03 -19.10
N VAL A 126 -2.18 -1.89 -18.38
CA VAL A 126 -3.64 -2.00 -18.52
C VAL A 126 -4.32 -0.75 -17.97
N LEU A 127 -3.81 -0.20 -16.86
CA LEU A 127 -4.28 1.07 -16.34
C LEU A 127 -3.95 2.21 -17.30
N ASP A 128 -2.72 2.26 -17.83
CA ASP A 128 -2.31 3.30 -18.78
C ASP A 128 -3.21 3.31 -20.02
N MET A 129 -3.50 2.13 -20.58
CA MET A 129 -4.43 1.96 -21.70
C MET A 129 -5.84 2.45 -21.35
N PHE A 130 -6.34 2.13 -20.16
CA PHE A 130 -7.66 2.59 -19.71
C PHE A 130 -7.71 4.12 -19.56
N LEU A 131 -6.72 4.73 -18.90
CA LEU A 131 -6.68 6.17 -18.68
C LEU A 131 -6.51 6.96 -19.98
N ALA A 132 -5.73 6.43 -20.93
CA ALA A 132 -5.56 7.02 -22.25
C ALA A 132 -6.88 7.13 -23.04
N GLN A 133 -7.87 6.26 -22.79
CA GLN A 133 -9.22 6.39 -23.40
C GLN A 133 -9.97 7.64 -22.95
N TYR A 134 -9.49 8.33 -21.91
CA TYR A 134 -10.05 9.55 -21.34
C TYR A 134 -9.08 10.74 -21.44
N ASP A 135 -8.03 10.64 -22.26
CA ASP A 135 -6.99 11.66 -22.40
C ASP A 135 -6.24 11.96 -21.09
N ILE A 136 -6.20 10.97 -20.18
CA ILE A 136 -5.51 11.07 -18.89
C ILE A 136 -4.16 10.36 -19.00
N ASP A 137 -3.10 11.08 -18.63
CA ASP A 137 -1.74 10.57 -18.62
C ASP A 137 -1.32 10.19 -17.19
N THR A 138 -1.05 8.91 -16.95
CA THR A 138 -0.79 8.34 -15.62
C THR A 138 0.28 9.11 -14.81
N PRO A 139 1.41 9.56 -15.39
CA PRO A 139 2.42 10.34 -14.66
C PRO A 139 1.96 11.72 -14.19
N LYS A 140 0.90 12.29 -14.79
CA LYS A 140 0.34 13.59 -14.41
C LYS A 140 -0.68 13.48 -13.27
N LEU A 141 -1.14 12.27 -12.96
CA LEU A 141 -2.07 12.04 -11.86
C LEU A 141 -1.42 12.36 -10.51
N SER A 142 -2.14 13.14 -9.71
CA SER A 142 -1.75 13.45 -8.33
C SER A 142 -2.23 12.39 -7.32
N ASP A 143 -3.37 11.76 -7.60
CA ASP A 143 -3.95 10.66 -6.83
C ASP A 143 -4.77 9.74 -7.73
N ILE A 144 -4.92 8.49 -7.32
CA ILE A 144 -5.81 7.53 -7.97
C ILE A 144 -6.43 6.58 -6.94
N GLN A 145 -7.75 6.46 -7.00
CA GLN A 145 -8.51 5.55 -6.15
C GLN A 145 -9.25 4.55 -7.01
N PHE A 146 -9.22 3.30 -6.58
CA PHE A 146 -9.88 2.19 -7.28
C PHE A 146 -11.15 1.70 -6.57
N ARG A 147 -11.31 2.11 -5.30
CA ARG A 147 -12.40 1.66 -4.44
C ARG A 147 -12.74 2.71 -3.41
N ASN A 148 -14.01 3.10 -3.39
CA ASN A 148 -14.61 3.89 -2.33
C ASN A 148 -15.74 3.07 -1.68
N LYS A 149 -15.46 2.46 -0.52
CA LYS A 149 -16.38 1.56 0.19
C LYS A 149 -16.88 0.42 -0.69
N ASN A 150 -18.15 0.43 -1.07
CA ASN A 150 -18.75 -0.62 -1.90
C ASN A 150 -18.74 -0.25 -3.39
N ASN A 151 -18.28 0.94 -3.74
CA ASN A 151 -18.14 1.38 -5.12
C ASN A 151 -16.74 1.05 -5.64
N PHE A 152 -16.68 0.27 -6.71
CA PHE A 152 -15.45 -0.11 -7.41
C PHE A 152 -15.37 0.70 -8.70
N ALA A 153 -14.59 1.77 -8.67
CA ALA A 153 -14.43 2.69 -9.79
C ALA A 153 -13.07 3.38 -9.70
N VAL A 154 -12.52 3.74 -10.86
CA VAL A 154 -11.31 4.55 -10.92
C VAL A 154 -11.69 6.02 -10.75
N ARG A 155 -11.00 6.73 -9.87
CA ARG A 155 -11.21 8.14 -9.58
C ARG A 155 -9.89 8.87 -9.52
N GLU A 156 -9.86 10.10 -10.03
CA GLU A 156 -8.85 11.10 -9.75
C GLU A 156 -9.49 12.18 -8.87
N GLY A 157 -9.01 12.33 -7.63
CA GLY A 157 -9.62 13.24 -6.65
C GLY A 157 -11.11 12.93 -6.39
N THR A 158 -11.99 13.86 -6.73
CA THR A 158 -13.45 13.70 -6.54
C THR A 158 -14.17 13.14 -7.76
N SER A 159 -13.54 13.17 -8.94
CA SER A 159 -14.14 12.81 -10.23
C SER A 159 -14.07 11.31 -10.49
N TYR A 160 -15.18 10.73 -10.95
CA TYR A 160 -15.23 9.34 -11.40
C TYR A 160 -14.86 9.24 -12.88
N ILE A 161 -13.98 8.30 -13.22
CA ILE A 161 -13.68 7.95 -14.60
C ILE A 161 -14.68 6.87 -15.01
N VAL A 162 -15.81 7.30 -15.58
CA VAL A 162 -16.91 6.44 -16.03
C VAL A 162 -16.79 6.17 -17.52
N GLN A 163 -17.10 4.94 -17.93
CA GLN A 163 -17.20 4.56 -19.33
C GLN A 163 -18.11 5.51 -20.09
N LYS A 164 -17.59 6.12 -21.16
CA LYS A 164 -18.44 6.70 -22.21
C LYS A 164 -19.14 5.52 -22.87
N GLY A 165 -20.43 5.38 -22.59
CA GLY A 165 -21.30 4.43 -23.27
C GLY A 165 -21.41 4.71 -24.76
#